data_AF-A0A821V8L3-F1
#
_entry.id   AF-A0A821V8L3-F1
#
_cell.length_a   1.000
_cell.length_b   1.000
_cell.length_c   1.000
_cell.angle_alpha   90.00
_cell.angle_beta   90.00
_cell.angle_gamma   90.00
#
_symmetry.space_group_name_H-M   'P 1'
#
loop_
_entity.id
_entity.type
_entity.pdbx_description
1 polymer ?
#
loop_
_entity_poly.entity_id
_entity_poly.type
_entity_poly.pdbx_seq_one_letter_code
_entity_poly.pdbx_strand_id
1 'polypeptide(L)'
;LRIIRCLRIDLNSITIQLDELLLWKLIDFFDIEISSLSALLFRAGGIGNSSNSDRKINLNVNDYDTERILSLLTSTHATRIYFNKLYLSPINLKLSVYCIHSKRSLPMHLLAIKRRASFPLVSFENAEIHLRAYEQTHISNTYDFFLFSIMTHYVNVCT
;
A
#
# COMPACT_ATOMS: atom_id res chain seq x y z
N LEU A 1 -15.28 21.70 4.63
CA LEU A 1 -15.49 20.52 3.75
C LEU A 1 -15.03 20.88 2.35
N ARG A 2 -14.01 20.21 1.81
CA ARG A 2 -13.59 20.43 0.40
C ARG A 2 -14.35 19.44 -0.48
N ILE A 3 -15.04 19.94 -1.51
CA ILE A 3 -15.85 19.13 -2.41
C ILE A 3 -15.10 18.99 -3.74
N ILE A 4 -14.82 17.75 -4.13
CA ILE A 4 -14.23 17.40 -5.41
C ILE A 4 -15.26 16.57 -6.18
N ARG A 5 -15.79 17.15 -7.26
CA ARG A 5 -16.85 16.53 -8.05
C ARG A 5 -16.39 15.26 -8.78
N CYS A 6 -15.15 15.26 -9.27
CA CYS A 6 -14.52 14.12 -9.90
C CYS A 6 -13.01 14.28 -9.79
N LEU A 7 -12.33 13.28 -9.21
CA LEU A 7 -10.89 13.11 -9.32
C LEU A 7 -10.64 11.84 -10.13
N ARG A 8 -10.15 12.02 -11.35
CA ARG A 8 -9.72 10.95 -12.24
C ARG A 8 -8.21 11.04 -12.37
N ILE A 9 -7.53 9.94 -12.09
CA ILE A 9 -6.08 9.79 -12.27
C ILE A 9 -5.89 8.68 -13.28
N ASP A 10 -5.44 9.07 -14.47
CA ASP A 10 -5.10 8.13 -15.54
C ASP A 10 -3.58 7.96 -15.56
N LEU A 11 -3.13 6.73 -15.36
CA LEU A 11 -1.72 6.37 -15.33
C LEU A 11 -1.40 5.60 -16.60
N ASN A 12 -0.36 6.04 -17.31
CA ASN A 12 0.18 5.30 -18.44
C ASN A 12 0.89 4.03 -17.97
N SER A 13 1.22 3.15 -18.92
CA SER A 13 2.05 1.98 -18.62
C SER A 13 3.38 2.42 -17.99
N ILE A 14 3.70 1.90 -16.81
CA ILE A 14 4.92 2.23 -16.10
C ILE A 14 5.89 1.08 -16.27
N THR A 15 7.12 1.38 -16.68
CA THR A 15 8.20 0.39 -16.70
C THR A 15 9.17 0.71 -15.58
N ILE A 16 9.38 -0.25 -14.68
CA ILE A 16 10.25 -0.13 -13.54
C ILE A 16 11.36 -1.16 -13.70
N GLN A 17 12.60 -0.68 -13.69
CA GLN A 17 13.79 -1.52 -13.69
C GLN A 17 14.55 -1.27 -12.40
N LEU A 18 14.68 -2.31 -11.57
CA LEU A 18 15.32 -2.22 -10.26
C LEU A 18 16.55 -3.11 -10.22
N ASP A 19 17.66 -2.53 -9.77
CA ASP A 19 18.81 -3.31 -9.33
C ASP A 19 18.61 -3.77 -7.89
N GLU A 20 19.25 -4.88 -7.52
CA GLU A 20 19.23 -5.40 -6.14
C GLU A 20 19.59 -4.34 -5.09
N LEU A 21 20.58 -3.49 -5.35
CA LEU A 21 20.97 -2.42 -4.42
C LEU A 21 19.84 -1.40 -4.21
N LEU A 22 19.21 -0.98 -5.30
CA LEU A 22 18.10 -0.03 -5.24
C LEU A 22 16.89 -0.66 -4.56
N LEU A 23 16.63 -1.94 -4.83
CA LEU A 23 15.55 -2.68 -4.16
C LEU A 23 15.77 -2.75 -2.65
N TRP A 24 16.98 -3.07 -2.18
CA TRP A 24 17.26 -3.09 -0.73
C TRP A 24 17.21 -1.71 -0.11
N LYS A 25 17.66 -0.66 -0.81
CA LYS A 25 17.50 0.72 -0.34
C LYS A 25 16.04 1.15 -0.29
N LEU A 26 15.23 0.69 -1.23
CA LEU A 26 13.81 0.96 -1.29
C LEU A 26 13.09 0.24 -0.15
N ILE A 27 13.45 -1.02 0.09
CA ILE A 27 12.98 -1.76 1.27
C ILE A 27 13.39 -1.00 2.53
N ASP A 28 14.64 -0.62 2.71
CA ASP A 28 15.11 0.16 3.87
C ASP A 28 14.37 1.49 4.05
N PHE A 29 14.22 2.25 2.96
CA PHE A 29 13.48 3.51 2.93
C PHE A 29 12.03 3.33 3.34
N PHE A 30 11.37 2.29 2.83
CA PHE A 30 10.00 1.99 3.18
C PHE A 30 9.87 1.19 4.48
N ASP A 31 10.89 0.51 5.00
CA ASP A 31 10.85 -0.24 6.28
C ASP A 31 10.70 0.73 7.47
N ILE A 32 10.91 2.03 7.24
CA ILE A 32 10.57 3.13 8.16
C ILE A 32 9.04 3.37 8.24
N GLU A 33 8.25 2.84 7.29
CA GLU A 33 6.78 2.89 7.33
C GLU A 33 6.09 1.54 7.08
N ILE A 34 6.73 0.51 6.54
CA ILE A 34 6.10 -0.79 6.21
C ILE A 34 5.87 -1.62 7.46
N SER A 35 6.69 -1.55 8.49
CA SER A 35 6.36 -2.23 9.76
C SER A 35 5.09 -1.63 10.40
N SER A 36 4.88 -0.32 10.27
CA SER A 36 3.66 0.39 10.68
C SER A 36 2.50 0.21 9.68
N LEU A 37 2.77 0.15 8.38
CA LEU A 37 1.78 0.00 7.30
C LEU A 37 1.37 -1.45 7.08
N SER A 38 2.23 -2.44 7.29
CA SER A 38 1.91 -3.87 7.31
C SER A 38 1.17 -4.23 8.59
N ALA A 39 1.52 -3.61 9.72
CA ALA A 39 0.65 -3.62 10.90
C ALA A 39 -0.72 -3.01 10.55
N LEU A 40 -0.79 -1.87 9.85
CA LEU A 40 -2.07 -1.30 9.38
C LEU A 40 -2.80 -2.19 8.35
N LEU A 41 -2.11 -2.78 7.37
CA LEU A 41 -2.68 -3.58 6.28
C LEU A 41 -3.16 -4.95 6.78
N PHE A 42 -2.38 -5.60 7.64
CA PHE A 42 -2.80 -6.83 8.32
C PHE A 42 -3.97 -6.56 9.28
N ARG A 43 -3.98 -5.42 9.99
CA ARG A 43 -4.99 -5.09 11.01
C ARG A 43 -6.25 -4.42 10.50
N ALA A 44 -6.25 -3.88 9.29
CA ALA A 44 -7.43 -3.26 8.69
C ALA A 44 -8.04 -4.08 7.53
N GLY A 45 -7.54 -5.29 7.26
CA GLY A 45 -8.22 -6.20 6.34
C GLY A 45 -7.48 -7.46 5.89
N GLY A 46 -6.77 -8.19 6.78
CA GLY A 46 -6.10 -9.43 6.40
C GLY A 46 -6.64 -10.71 7.07
N ILE A 47 -7.23 -11.60 6.26
CA ILE A 47 -7.49 -13.03 6.49
C ILE A 47 -8.80 -13.38 7.23
N GLY A 48 -9.87 -13.56 6.45
CA GLY A 48 -11.11 -14.19 6.89
C GLY A 48 -12.21 -14.07 5.84
N ASN A 49 -12.45 -15.15 5.08
CA ASN A 49 -13.64 -15.30 4.25
C ASN A 49 -14.89 -15.03 5.10
N SER A 50 -15.64 -13.96 4.82
CA SER A 50 -17.05 -13.94 5.20
C SER A 50 -17.84 -13.00 4.30
N SER A 51 -18.80 -13.60 3.62
CA SER A 51 -19.87 -12.99 2.85
C SER A 51 -20.74 -12.07 3.70
N ASN A 52 -21.29 -11.06 3.02
CA ASN A 52 -22.39 -10.17 3.40
C ASN A 52 -22.03 -8.82 4.05
N SER A 53 -22.66 -7.81 3.44
CA SER A 53 -23.08 -6.48 3.92
C SER A 53 -22.91 -6.20 5.42
N ASP A 54 -22.51 -4.96 5.70
CA ASP A 54 -22.14 -4.37 7.00
C ASP A 54 -20.66 -4.57 7.38
N ARG A 55 -19.77 -3.83 6.70
CA ARG A 55 -18.39 -3.61 7.15
C ARG A 55 -18.36 -2.74 8.42
N LYS A 56 -18.81 -3.27 9.55
CA LYS A 56 -18.33 -2.84 10.87
C LYS A 56 -16.95 -3.46 11.05
N ILE A 57 -15.93 -2.61 11.06
CA ILE A 57 -14.54 -2.98 11.35
C ILE A 57 -14.52 -3.49 12.80
N ASN A 58 -14.42 -4.81 12.99
CA ASN A 58 -14.32 -5.40 14.32
C ASN A 58 -12.86 -5.29 14.78
N LEU A 59 -12.60 -4.25 15.58
CA LEU A 59 -11.28 -3.86 16.08
C LEU A 59 -10.98 -4.64 17.37
N ASN A 60 -10.37 -5.82 17.25
CA ASN A 60 -9.88 -6.54 18.42
C ASN A 60 -8.35 -6.61 18.42
N VAL A 61 -7.68 -5.49 18.76
CA VAL A 61 -6.34 -5.49 19.38
C VAL A 61 -6.18 -4.21 20.22
N ASN A 62 -5.94 -4.39 21.52
CA ASN A 62 -5.52 -3.40 22.53
C ASN A 62 -6.15 -2.00 22.39
N ASP A 63 -7.19 -1.75 23.21
CA ASP A 63 -8.07 -0.57 23.19
C ASP A 63 -7.37 0.80 23.03
N TYR A 64 -6.10 0.92 23.39
CA TYR A 64 -5.35 2.17 23.26
C TYR A 64 -5.07 2.61 21.81
N ASP A 65 -4.68 1.69 20.93
CA ASP A 65 -4.31 2.03 19.55
C ASP A 65 -5.55 2.17 18.66
N THR A 66 -6.60 1.40 18.94
CA THR A 66 -7.89 1.49 18.25
C THR A 66 -8.56 2.83 18.54
N GLU A 67 -8.60 3.26 19.80
CA GLU A 67 -9.13 4.58 20.19
C GLU A 67 -8.30 5.74 19.63
N ARG A 68 -6.98 5.57 19.52
CA ARG A 68 -6.11 6.58 18.88
C ARG A 68 -6.37 6.71 17.37
N ILE A 69 -6.59 5.61 16.68
CA ILE A 69 -6.88 5.61 15.24
C ILE A 69 -8.31 6.10 14.99
N LEU A 70 -9.28 5.65 15.79
CA LEU A 70 -10.65 6.12 15.73
C LEU A 70 -10.72 7.62 16.02
N SER A 71 -10.01 8.11 17.03
CA SER A 71 -9.95 9.55 17.31
C SER A 71 -9.27 10.34 16.19
N LEU A 72 -8.25 9.80 15.50
CA LEU A 72 -7.64 10.46 14.33
C LEU A 72 -8.62 10.55 13.15
N LEU A 73 -9.34 9.46 12.86
CA LEU A 73 -10.32 9.37 11.77
C LEU A 73 -11.60 10.16 12.06
N THR A 74 -12.01 10.23 13.32
CA THR A 74 -13.24 10.92 13.78
C THR A 74 -12.98 12.35 14.26
N SER A 75 -11.71 12.77 14.38
CA SER A 75 -11.32 14.11 14.84
C SER A 75 -12.09 15.19 14.08
N THR A 76 -12.72 16.07 14.84
CA THR A 76 -13.46 17.24 14.35
C THR A 76 -12.56 18.25 13.63
N HIS A 77 -11.24 18.18 13.84
CA HIS A 77 -10.24 19.03 13.20
C HIS A 77 -9.65 18.46 11.90
N ALA A 78 -9.96 17.21 11.54
CA ALA A 78 -9.44 16.61 10.32
C ALA A 78 -10.10 17.22 9.06
N THR A 79 -9.31 17.62 8.08
CA THR A 79 -9.82 18.21 6.83
C THR A 79 -10.53 17.15 5.99
N ARG A 80 -11.87 17.12 6.09
CA ARG A 80 -12.69 16.18 5.31
C ARG A 80 -12.79 16.61 3.85
N ILE A 81 -12.51 15.67 2.97
CA ILE A 81 -12.61 15.78 1.52
C ILE A 81 -13.78 14.90 1.07
N TYR A 82 -14.69 15.48 0.30
CA TYR A 82 -15.78 14.75 -0.34
C TYR A 82 -15.45 14.53 -1.81
N PHE A 83 -15.47 13.27 -2.23
CA PHE A 83 -15.40 12.87 -3.63
C PHE A 83 -16.77 12.36 -4.08
N ASN A 84 -17.36 13.02 -5.07
CA ASN A 84 -18.50 12.46 -5.77
C ASN A 84 -18.08 11.26 -6.64
N LYS A 85 -16.90 11.35 -7.28
CA LYS A 85 -16.23 10.22 -7.93
C LYS A 85 -14.71 10.32 -7.76
N LEU A 86 -14.10 9.26 -7.26
CA LEU A 86 -12.65 9.05 -7.21
C LEU A 86 -12.33 7.82 -8.04
N TYR A 87 -11.54 7.99 -9.09
CA TYR A 87 -11.22 6.93 -10.04
C TYR A 87 -9.72 6.95 -10.36
N LEU A 88 -9.06 5.81 -10.16
CA LEU A 88 -7.73 5.53 -10.69
C LEU A 88 -7.88 4.51 -11.81
N SER A 89 -7.34 4.83 -12.99
CA SER A 89 -7.34 3.93 -14.14
C SER A 89 -6.62 2.61 -13.81
N PRO A 90 -6.93 1.52 -14.53
CA PRO A 90 -6.10 0.32 -14.45
C PRO A 90 -4.66 0.67 -14.89
N ILE A 91 -3.68 0.00 -14.30
CA ILE A 91 -2.26 0.29 -14.52
C ILE A 91 -1.57 -0.99 -14.98
N ASN A 92 -0.94 -0.92 -16.15
CA ASN A 92 -0.06 -1.98 -16.63
C ASN A 92 1.37 -1.64 -16.21
N LEU A 93 1.94 -2.44 -15.33
CA LEU A 93 3.30 -2.28 -14.84
C LEU A 93 4.19 -3.34 -15.50
N LYS A 94 5.33 -2.92 -16.04
CA LYS A 94 6.40 -3.80 -16.47
C LYS A 94 7.54 -3.71 -15.47
N LEU A 95 7.78 -4.77 -14.73
CA LEU A 95 8.80 -4.80 -13.69
C LEU A 95 9.95 -5.72 -14.13
N SER A 96 11.17 -5.24 -13.98
CA SER A 96 12.38 -6.05 -14.13
C SER A 96 13.26 -5.85 -12.91
N VAL A 97 13.76 -6.95 -12.34
CA VAL A 97 14.64 -6.93 -11.17
C VAL A 97 15.91 -7.70 -11.49
N TYR A 98 17.05 -7.02 -11.36
CA TYR A 98 18.38 -7.59 -11.60
C TYR A 98 19.11 -7.89 -10.28
N CYS A 99 19.14 -9.18 -9.91
CA CYS A 99 19.79 -9.70 -8.71
C CYS A 99 21.25 -10.09 -8.96
N ILE A 100 22.13 -9.12 -9.17
CA ILE A 100 23.54 -9.34 -9.53
C ILE A 100 24.47 -9.35 -8.28
N HIS A 101 24.03 -8.85 -7.14
CA HIS A 101 24.89 -8.50 -5.99
C HIS A 101 24.95 -9.57 -4.89
N SER A 102 25.02 -10.86 -5.27
CA SER A 102 25.16 -11.96 -4.30
C SER A 102 26.56 -12.08 -3.69
N LYS A 103 27.62 -11.57 -4.35
CA LYS A 103 29.02 -11.92 -3.98
C LYS A 103 30.06 -10.78 -3.88
N ARG A 104 29.76 -9.50 -4.15
CA ARG A 104 30.86 -8.50 -4.12
C ARG A 104 30.67 -7.10 -3.50
N SER A 105 29.48 -6.52 -3.33
CA SER A 105 29.44 -5.22 -2.63
C SER A 105 28.01 -4.79 -2.27
N LEU A 106 27.40 -5.44 -1.28
CA LEU A 106 26.24 -4.86 -0.63
C LEU A 106 26.73 -4.26 0.70
N PRO A 107 26.45 -2.96 1.00
CA PRO A 107 26.80 -2.36 2.28
C PRO A 107 26.32 -3.21 3.46
N MET A 108 27.09 -3.26 4.55
CA MET A 108 26.79 -4.11 5.71
C MET A 108 25.39 -3.87 6.29
N HIS A 109 24.88 -2.64 6.22
CA HIS A 109 23.52 -2.28 6.60
C HIS A 109 22.46 -3.04 5.78
N LEU A 110 22.58 -3.02 4.46
CA LEU A 110 21.63 -3.67 3.55
C LEU A 110 21.76 -5.20 3.58
N LEU A 111 22.94 -5.75 3.92
CA LEU A 111 23.12 -7.18 4.16
C LEU A 111 22.33 -7.65 5.40
N ALA A 112 22.25 -6.83 6.44
CA ALA A 112 21.45 -7.15 7.62
C ALA A 112 19.95 -7.22 7.26
N ILE A 113 19.46 -6.26 6.46
CA ILE A 113 18.08 -6.26 5.95
C ILE A 113 17.83 -7.47 5.07
N LYS A 114 18.74 -7.80 4.15
CA LYS A 114 18.67 -9.00 3.31
C LYS A 114 18.60 -10.30 4.12
N ARG A 115 19.32 -10.39 5.24
CA ARG A 115 19.27 -11.56 6.14
C ARG A 115 17.97 -11.64 6.94
N ARG A 116 17.35 -10.48 7.23
CA ARG A 116 16.05 -10.39 7.93
C ARG A 116 14.88 -10.73 6.99
N ALA A 117 15.02 -10.44 5.70
CA ALA A 117 14.03 -10.82 4.69
C ALA A 117 13.92 -12.35 4.61
N SER A 118 12.74 -12.88 4.92
CA SER A 118 12.45 -14.32 4.89
C SER A 118 12.13 -14.87 3.49
N PHE A 119 12.26 -14.04 2.46
CA PHE A 119 11.94 -14.39 1.08
C PHE A 119 13.18 -14.42 0.17
N PRO A 120 13.27 -15.38 -0.77
CA PRO A 120 14.34 -15.39 -1.76
C PRO A 120 14.12 -14.28 -2.78
N LEU A 121 15.18 -13.53 -3.08
CA LEU A 121 15.18 -12.53 -4.16
C LEU A 121 15.45 -13.22 -5.49
N VAL A 122 14.51 -13.13 -6.43
CA VAL A 122 14.62 -13.74 -7.76
C VAL A 122 14.79 -12.64 -8.79
N SER A 123 15.78 -12.81 -9.68
CA SER A 123 15.91 -11.93 -10.85
C SER A 123 14.87 -12.30 -11.89
N PHE A 124 14.20 -11.31 -12.44
CA PHE A 124 13.25 -11.51 -13.54
C PHE A 124 13.26 -10.30 -14.45
N GLU A 125 12.88 -10.51 -15.70
CA GLU A 125 12.83 -9.49 -16.73
C GLU A 125 11.40 -9.39 -17.26
N ASN A 126 10.95 -8.16 -17.52
CA ASN A 126 9.68 -7.87 -18.18
C ASN A 126 8.46 -8.55 -17.55
N ALA A 127 8.43 -8.71 -16.23
CA ALA A 127 7.24 -9.19 -15.55
C ALA A 127 6.11 -8.17 -15.72
N GLU A 128 5.00 -8.62 -16.29
CA GLU A 128 3.83 -7.79 -16.52
C GLU A 128 2.85 -7.95 -15.36
N ILE A 129 2.56 -6.84 -14.68
CA ILE A 129 1.63 -6.78 -13.55
C ILE A 129 0.48 -5.88 -13.96
N HIS A 130 -0.73 -6.44 -13.98
CA HIS A 130 -1.95 -5.71 -14.30
C HIS A 130 -2.67 -5.32 -13.02
N LEU A 131 -2.54 -4.05 -12.62
CA LEU A 131 -3.28 -3.49 -11.49
C LEU A 131 -4.68 -3.07 -11.93
N ARG A 132 -5.69 -3.52 -11.18
CA ARG A 132 -7.09 -3.19 -11.43
C ARG A 132 -7.37 -1.72 -11.14
N ALA A 133 -8.36 -1.15 -11.82
CA ALA A 133 -8.86 0.19 -11.50
C ALA A 133 -9.40 0.27 -10.07
N TYR A 134 -9.13 1.40 -9.40
CA TYR A 134 -9.73 1.74 -8.12
C TYR A 134 -10.84 2.76 -8.34
N GLU A 135 -12.04 2.47 -7.84
CA GLU A 135 -13.19 3.37 -7.95
C GLU A 135 -13.92 3.51 -6.60
N GLN A 136 -14.22 4.75 -6.25
CA GLN A 136 -15.07 5.09 -5.11
C GLN A 136 -16.03 6.24 -5.48
N THR A 137 -17.29 6.12 -5.08
CA THR A 137 -18.35 7.09 -5.38
C THR A 137 -19.03 7.56 -4.11
N HIS A 138 -19.34 8.86 -4.06
CA HIS A 138 -20.09 9.50 -2.95
C HIS A 138 -19.45 9.30 -1.56
N ILE A 139 -18.13 9.46 -1.44
CA ILE A 139 -17.40 9.24 -0.18
C ILE A 139 -16.88 10.56 0.39
N SER A 140 -17.21 10.85 1.64
CA SER A 140 -16.56 11.91 2.43
C SER A 140 -15.68 11.29 3.49
N ASN A 141 -14.36 11.53 3.41
CA ASN A 141 -13.45 11.07 4.45
C ASN A 141 -12.19 11.94 4.57
N THR A 142 -11.26 11.56 5.45
CA THR A 142 -9.95 12.21 5.61
C THR A 142 -8.98 11.74 4.52
N TYR A 143 -7.92 12.52 4.29
CA TYR A 143 -6.84 12.14 3.38
C TYR A 143 -6.26 10.75 3.73
N ASP A 144 -6.00 10.51 5.01
CA ASP A 144 -5.41 9.26 5.49
C ASP A 144 -6.30 8.05 5.19
N PHE A 145 -7.63 8.21 5.28
CA PHE A 145 -8.56 7.17 4.89
C PHE A 145 -8.48 6.84 3.40
N PHE A 146 -8.40 7.84 2.52
CA PHE A 146 -8.30 7.60 1.09
C PHE A 146 -6.97 6.93 0.73
N LEU A 147 -5.88 7.38 1.34
CA LEU A 147 -4.56 6.76 1.16
C LEU A 147 -4.58 5.29 1.60
N PHE A 148 -5.09 5.03 2.81
CA PHE A 148 -5.25 3.69 3.35
C PHE A 148 -6.11 2.81 2.42
N SER A 149 -7.27 3.30 2.00
CA SER A 149 -8.19 2.58 1.13
C SER A 149 -7.58 2.22 -0.23
N ILE A 150 -6.81 3.14 -0.83
CA ILE A 150 -6.07 2.87 -2.08
C ILE A 150 -4.98 1.82 -1.86
N MET A 151 -4.20 1.94 -0.78
CA MET A 151 -3.14 0.97 -0.45
C MET A 151 -3.72 -0.43 -0.23
N THR A 152 -4.78 -0.56 0.57
CA THR A 152 -5.45 -1.84 0.81
C THR A 152 -5.99 -2.47 -0.46
N HIS A 153 -6.52 -1.65 -1.39
CA HIS A 153 -7.00 -2.17 -2.67
C HIS A 153 -5.89 -2.87 -3.45
N TYR A 154 -4.73 -2.22 -3.64
CA TYR A 154 -3.66 -2.79 -4.46
C TYR A 154 -2.89 -3.92 -3.78
N VAL A 155 -2.82 -3.93 -2.44
CA VAL A 155 -2.24 -5.06 -1.70
C VAL A 155 -3.12 -6.31 -1.83
N ASN A 156 -4.44 -6.18 -1.63
CA ASN A 156 -5.37 -7.32 -1.68
C ASN A 156 -5.65 -7.82 -3.10
N VAL A 157 -5.41 -7.01 -4.14
CA VAL A 157 -5.58 -7.43 -5.55
C VAL A 157 -4.37 -8.22 -6.05
N CYS A 158 -3.21 -8.11 -5.40
CA CYS A 158 -1.97 -8.81 -5.78
C CYS A 158 -1.72 -10.12 -5.02
N THR A 159 -2.64 -10.53 -4.14
CA THR A 159 -2.63 -11.83 -3.41
C THR A 159 -3.76 -12.72 -3.89
#